data_AF-A0A966MTE5-F1
#
_entry.id   AF-A0A966MTE5-F1
#
_cell.length_a   1.000
_cell.length_b   1.000
_cell.length_c   1.000
_cell.angle_alpha   90.00
_cell.angle_beta   90.00
_cell.angle_gamma   90.00
#
_symmetry.space_group_name_H-M   'P 1'
#
loop_
_entity.id
_entity.type
_entity.pdbx_description
1 polymer ?
#
loop_
_entity_poly.entity_id
_entity_poly.type
_entity_poly.pdbx_seq_one_letter_code
_entity_poly.pdbx_strand_id
1 'polypeptide(L)'
;AEVIAAYDAPFPDDSFTAGARIFPSLVPTSPDDPASGDNSAAWEVLSTFDRPFLLAFSDSDPITRGGDAPFLAKVPGAAGQPHTTIVGAGHFLQEDRGPELAAVINDFIETTR
;
A
#
# COMPACT_ATOMS: atom_id res chain seq x y z
N ALA A 1 -2.00 24.34 6.61
CA ALA A 1 -1.76 24.56 8.05
C ALA A 1 -2.58 23.61 8.89
N GLU A 2 -3.91 23.53 8.68
CA GLU A 2 -4.78 22.58 9.39
C GLU A 2 -4.41 21.10 9.15
N VAL A 3 -4.16 20.70 7.90
CA VAL A 3 -3.73 19.32 7.57
C VAL A 3 -2.45 18.91 8.31
N ILE A 4 -1.44 19.79 8.32
CA ILE A 4 -0.18 19.53 9.04
C ILE A 4 -0.44 19.40 10.55
N ALA A 5 -1.22 20.31 11.14
CA ALA A 5 -1.57 20.23 12.55
C ALA A 5 -2.30 18.93 12.91
N ALA A 6 -3.12 18.39 12.00
CA ALA A 6 -3.76 17.09 12.19
C ALA A 6 -2.76 15.92 12.16
N TYR A 7 -1.76 15.97 11.26
CA TYR A 7 -0.67 14.98 11.23
C TYR A 7 0.29 15.09 12.43
N ASP A 8 0.49 16.28 12.97
CA ASP A 8 1.30 16.53 14.17
C ASP A 8 0.55 16.18 15.47
N ALA A 9 -0.79 16.09 15.45
CA ALA A 9 -1.61 15.87 16.64
C ALA A 9 -1.23 14.61 17.46
N PRO A 10 -0.84 13.47 16.86
CA PRO A 10 -0.35 12.30 17.60
C PRO A 10 1.04 12.48 18.23
N PHE A 11 1.78 13.55 17.89
CA PHE A 11 3.15 13.81 18.33
C PHE A 11 3.28 15.13 19.09
N PRO A 12 2.70 15.24 20.31
CA PRO A 12 2.79 16.47 21.10
C PRO A 12 4.22 16.94 21.39
N ASP A 13 5.16 15.98 21.48
CA ASP A 13 6.60 16.21 21.57
C ASP A 13 7.39 15.03 21.00
N ASP A 14 8.72 15.17 20.93
CA ASP A 14 9.62 14.18 20.35
C ASP A 14 9.56 12.80 21.01
N SER A 15 9.17 12.70 22.29
CA SER A 15 9.08 11.41 23.00
C SER A 15 8.02 10.48 22.40
N PHE A 16 7.08 11.02 21.61
CA PHE A 16 6.03 10.28 20.89
C PHE A 16 6.47 9.83 19.48
N THR A 17 7.64 10.25 18.99
CA THR A 17 8.07 10.01 17.60
C THR A 17 8.87 8.72 17.39
N ALA A 18 9.13 7.94 18.46
CA ALA A 18 9.99 6.76 18.39
C ALA A 18 9.55 5.76 17.30
N GLY A 19 8.25 5.49 17.21
CA GLY A 19 7.68 4.60 16.17
C GLY A 19 7.87 5.14 14.76
N ALA A 20 7.55 6.42 14.53
CA ALA A 20 7.73 7.06 13.23
C ALA A 20 9.21 7.09 12.80
N ARG A 21 10.14 7.25 13.76
CA ARG A 21 11.59 7.27 13.51
C ARG A 21 12.16 5.90 13.15
N ILE A 22 11.71 4.83 13.81
CA ILE A 22 12.27 3.48 13.57
C ILE A 22 11.66 2.79 12.34
N PHE A 23 10.44 3.13 11.95
CA PHE A 23 9.68 2.45 10.89
C PHE A 23 10.49 2.24 9.59
N PRO A 24 11.18 3.27 9.03
CA PRO A 24 11.93 3.08 7.78
C PRO A 24 13.02 2.00 7.87
N SER A 25 13.62 1.82 9.04
CA SER A 25 14.64 0.78 9.27
C SER A 25 14.07 -0.63 9.44
N LEU A 26 12.75 -0.76 9.62
CA LEU A 26 12.07 -2.04 9.74
C LEU A 26 11.58 -2.58 8.38
N VAL A 27 11.81 -1.86 7.28
CA VAL A 27 11.53 -2.37 5.93
C VAL A 27 12.58 -3.43 5.58
N PRO A 28 12.21 -4.69 5.33
CA PRO A 28 13.19 -5.73 5.04
C PRO A 28 13.87 -5.49 3.69
N THR A 29 15.17 -5.20 3.70
CA THR A 29 15.98 -4.97 2.48
C THR A 29 17.04 -6.05 2.25
N SER A 30 17.08 -7.10 3.07
CA SER A 30 18.03 -8.21 2.99
C SER A 30 17.36 -9.53 3.37
N PRO A 31 17.76 -10.67 2.78
CA PRO A 31 17.29 -12.00 3.21
C PRO A 31 17.57 -12.31 4.68
N ASP A 32 18.59 -11.69 5.27
CA ASP A 32 18.97 -11.87 6.68
C ASP A 32 18.13 -11.00 7.65
N ASP A 33 17.22 -10.17 7.12
CA ASP A 33 16.31 -9.39 7.96
C ASP A 33 15.42 -10.31 8.81
N PRO A 34 15.19 -10.00 10.10
CA PRO A 34 14.37 -10.83 10.97
C PRO A 34 12.96 -11.13 10.42
N ALA A 35 12.37 -10.21 9.64
CA ALA A 35 11.04 -10.38 9.07
C ALA A 35 11.05 -11.09 7.70
N SER A 36 12.22 -11.37 7.11
CA SER A 36 12.30 -12.01 5.78
C SER A 36 11.69 -13.40 5.73
N GLY A 37 11.85 -14.20 6.80
CA GLY A 37 11.24 -15.53 6.90
C GLY A 37 9.70 -15.45 6.91
N ASP A 38 9.15 -14.58 7.75
CA ASP A 38 7.70 -14.39 7.88
C ASP A 38 7.09 -13.80 6.60
N ASN A 39 7.75 -12.83 5.97
CA ASN A 39 7.29 -12.26 4.69
C ASN A 39 7.33 -13.30 3.56
N SER A 40 8.32 -14.19 3.55
CA SER A 40 8.38 -15.29 2.56
C SER A 40 7.23 -16.26 2.77
N ALA A 41 6.94 -16.64 4.02
CA ALA A 41 5.78 -17.48 4.35
C ALA A 41 4.44 -16.80 3.98
N ALA A 42 4.32 -15.49 4.18
CA ALA A 42 3.14 -14.73 3.75
C ALA A 42 2.97 -14.73 2.22
N TRP A 43 4.07 -14.65 1.45
CA TRP A 43 4.02 -14.76 -0.01
C TRP A 43 3.53 -16.13 -0.50
N GLU A 44 3.83 -17.21 0.22
CA GLU A 44 3.26 -18.54 -0.09
C GLU A 44 1.74 -18.58 0.15
N VAL A 45 1.22 -17.84 1.13
CA VAL A 45 -0.23 -17.72 1.32
C VAL A 45 -0.84 -16.86 0.21
N LEU A 46 -0.24 -15.70 -0.09
CA LEU A 46 -0.70 -14.80 -1.15
C LEU A 46 -0.71 -15.47 -2.52
N SER A 47 0.22 -16.39 -2.80
CA SER A 47 0.28 -17.13 -4.07
C SER A 47 -0.89 -18.09 -4.28
N THR A 48 -1.64 -18.38 -3.22
CA THR A 48 -2.86 -19.20 -3.25
C THR A 48 -4.15 -18.38 -3.07
N PHE A 49 -4.03 -17.07 -2.87
CA PHE A 49 -5.18 -16.21 -2.62
C PHE A 49 -5.94 -15.94 -3.92
N ASP A 50 -7.14 -16.52 -4.05
CA ASP A 50 -7.96 -16.53 -5.26
C ASP A 50 -9.17 -15.58 -5.21
N ARG A 51 -9.40 -14.94 -4.06
CA ARG A 51 -10.46 -13.95 -3.90
C ARG A 51 -10.10 -12.64 -4.60
N PRO A 52 -11.10 -11.83 -5.01
CA PRO A 52 -10.86 -10.57 -5.71
C PRO A 52 -9.77 -9.71 -5.05
N PHE A 53 -8.74 -9.35 -5.81
CA PHE A 53 -7.60 -8.56 -5.37
C PHE A 53 -7.39 -7.35 -6.30
N LEU A 54 -7.57 -6.13 -5.80
CA LEU A 54 -7.40 -4.90 -6.57
C LEU A 54 -6.01 -4.30 -6.35
N LEU A 55 -5.45 -3.71 -7.41
CA LEU A 55 -4.24 -2.91 -7.39
C LEU A 55 -4.60 -1.52 -7.93
N ALA A 56 -4.39 -0.49 -7.13
CA ALA A 56 -4.74 0.90 -7.42
C ALA A 56 -3.59 1.84 -7.01
N PHE A 57 -2.40 1.61 -7.55
CA PHE A 57 -1.18 2.39 -7.28
C PHE A 57 -1.28 3.79 -7.91
N SER A 58 -0.47 4.75 -7.46
CA SER A 58 -0.42 6.10 -8.05
C SER A 58 0.71 6.25 -9.08
N ASP A 59 0.64 7.28 -9.93
CA ASP A 59 1.61 7.52 -11.01
C ASP A 59 2.88 8.27 -10.56
N SER A 60 2.81 8.98 -9.42
CA SER A 60 3.85 9.91 -8.97
C SER A 60 4.54 9.50 -7.67
N ASP A 61 4.49 8.22 -7.31
CA ASP A 61 5.23 7.65 -6.18
C ASP A 61 6.47 6.85 -6.64
N PRO A 62 7.69 7.41 -6.59
CA PRO A 62 8.90 6.68 -6.94
C PRO A 62 9.29 5.59 -5.92
N ILE A 63 8.78 5.65 -4.69
CA ILE A 63 9.16 4.71 -3.61
C ILE A 63 8.53 3.34 -3.86
N THR A 64 7.25 3.31 -4.24
CA THR A 64 6.51 2.06 -4.47
C THR A 64 6.31 1.71 -5.94
N ARG A 65 6.80 2.54 -6.87
CA ARG A 65 6.71 2.31 -8.33
C ARG A 65 7.19 0.91 -8.69
N GLY A 66 6.35 0.16 -9.40
CA GLY A 66 6.62 -1.21 -9.84
C GLY A 66 6.39 -2.28 -8.76
N GLY A 67 5.95 -1.87 -7.56
CA GLY A 67 5.59 -2.79 -6.46
C GLY A 67 4.31 -3.57 -6.70
N ASP A 68 3.52 -3.19 -7.71
CA ASP A 68 2.33 -3.88 -8.20
C ASP A 68 2.67 -5.16 -8.99
N ALA A 69 3.79 -5.17 -9.72
CA ALA A 69 4.16 -6.26 -10.62
C ALA A 69 4.26 -7.64 -9.94
N PRO A 70 4.84 -7.81 -8.73
CA PRO A 70 4.84 -9.10 -8.03
C PRO A 70 3.44 -9.60 -7.68
N PHE A 71 2.51 -8.71 -7.33
CA PHE A 71 1.13 -9.10 -7.02
C PHE A 71 0.39 -9.58 -8.27
N LEU A 72 0.50 -8.84 -9.37
CA LEU A 72 -0.04 -9.24 -10.68
C LEU A 72 0.47 -10.62 -11.13
N ALA A 73 1.76 -10.88 -10.88
CA ALA A 73 2.39 -12.12 -11.32
C ALA A 73 2.07 -13.34 -10.44
N LYS A 74 1.84 -13.12 -9.14
CA LYS A 74 1.82 -14.21 -8.15
C LYS A 74 0.47 -14.44 -7.47
N VAL A 75 -0.42 -13.45 -7.41
CA VAL A 75 -1.68 -13.56 -6.67
C VAL A 75 -2.82 -13.93 -7.63
N PRO A 76 -3.38 -15.15 -7.58
CA PRO A 76 -4.42 -15.58 -8.51
C PRO A 76 -5.65 -14.66 -8.53
N GLY A 77 -6.05 -14.17 -7.37
CA GLY A 77 -7.19 -13.28 -7.19
C GLY A 77 -7.07 -11.91 -7.87
N ALA A 78 -5.86 -11.52 -8.29
CA ALA A 78 -5.63 -10.32 -9.08
C ALA A 78 -6.00 -10.52 -10.57
N ALA A 79 -5.97 -11.75 -11.07
CA ALA A 79 -6.21 -12.01 -12.48
C ALA A 79 -7.60 -11.53 -12.93
N GLY A 80 -7.63 -10.73 -14.01
CA GLY A 80 -8.86 -10.23 -14.60
C GLY A 80 -9.58 -9.14 -13.81
N GLN A 81 -8.99 -8.63 -12.72
CA GLN A 81 -9.57 -7.52 -11.96
C GLN A 81 -9.32 -6.17 -12.65
N PRO A 82 -10.18 -5.17 -12.44
CA PRO A 82 -10.06 -3.85 -13.06
C PRO A 82 -8.98 -2.99 -12.36
N HIS A 83 -7.73 -3.43 -12.39
CA HIS A 83 -6.59 -2.67 -11.86
C HIS A 83 -6.48 -1.31 -12.55
N THR A 84 -5.99 -0.32 -11.82
CA THR A 84 -5.85 1.04 -12.35
C THR A 84 -4.63 1.75 -11.75
N THR A 85 -4.28 2.87 -12.37
CA THR A 85 -3.32 3.83 -11.82
C THR A 85 -4.06 5.11 -11.44
N ILE A 86 -3.93 5.54 -10.20
CA ILE A 86 -4.46 6.81 -9.71
C ILE A 86 -3.55 7.94 -10.22
N VAL A 87 -4.07 8.70 -11.18
CA VAL A 87 -3.32 9.73 -11.90
C VAL A 87 -3.25 11.04 -11.11
N GLY A 88 -2.07 11.67 -11.13
CA GLY A 88 -1.84 12.94 -10.46
C GLY A 88 -1.89 12.81 -8.93
N ALA A 89 -1.30 11.74 -8.41
CA ALA A 89 -1.17 11.46 -6.98
C ALA A 89 0.23 10.93 -6.66
N GLY A 90 0.78 11.36 -5.52
CA GLY A 90 2.07 10.91 -5.00
C GLY A 90 1.96 9.68 -4.09
N HIS A 91 2.91 9.57 -3.15
CA HIS A 91 2.97 8.46 -2.18
C HIS A 91 1.75 8.41 -1.26
N PHE A 92 1.33 9.57 -0.75
CA PHE A 92 0.10 9.71 0.04
C PHE A 92 -1.10 9.98 -0.88
N LEU A 93 -1.36 9.05 -1.81
CA LEU A 93 -2.38 9.20 -2.86
C LEU A 93 -3.80 9.49 -2.36
N GLN A 94 -4.08 9.14 -1.10
CA GLN A 94 -5.33 9.45 -0.41
C GLN A 94 -5.53 10.95 -0.13
N GLU A 95 -4.45 11.74 0.00
CA GLU A 95 -4.52 13.20 0.13
C GLU A 95 -4.77 13.86 -1.23
N ASP A 96 -4.08 13.38 -2.27
CA ASP A 96 -4.14 14.00 -3.60
C ASP A 96 -5.43 13.65 -4.34
N ARG A 97 -5.88 12.39 -4.22
CA ARG A 97 -6.94 11.76 -5.03
C ARG A 97 -7.84 10.83 -4.21
N GLY A 98 -8.11 11.20 -2.96
CA GLY A 98 -8.97 10.44 -2.04
C GLY A 98 -10.34 10.06 -2.64
N PRO A 99 -11.11 11.01 -3.20
CA PRO A 99 -12.39 10.72 -3.82
C PRO A 99 -12.30 9.73 -5.00
N GLU A 100 -11.29 9.87 -5.86
CA GLU A 100 -11.06 8.99 -6.99
C GLU A 100 -10.67 7.57 -6.54
N LEU A 101 -9.77 7.45 -5.55
CA LEU A 101 -9.44 6.16 -4.95
C LEU A 101 -10.67 5.50 -4.31
N ALA A 102 -11.51 6.27 -3.61
CA ALA A 102 -12.73 5.76 -3.00
C ALA A 102 -13.74 5.27 -4.04
N ALA A 103 -13.90 5.98 -5.16
CA ALA A 103 -14.75 5.55 -6.26
C ALA A 103 -14.27 4.21 -6.85
N VAL A 104 -12.97 4.07 -7.10
CA VAL A 104 -12.36 2.82 -7.58
C VAL A 104 -12.62 1.65 -6.63
N ILE A 105 -12.51 1.88 -5.32
CA ILE A 105 -12.79 0.84 -4.30
C ILE A 105 -14.28 0.47 -4.28
N ASN A 106 -15.19 1.45 -4.37
CA ASN A 106 -16.62 1.20 -4.38
C ASN A 106 -17.04 0.38 -5.61
N ASP A 107 -16.57 0.77 -6.80
CA ASP A 107 -16.85 0.05 -8.05
C ASP A 107 -16.32 -1.39 -7.99
N PHE A 108 -15.14 -1.59 -7.40
CA PHE A 108 -14.59 -2.92 -7.19
C PHE A 108 -15.49 -3.77 -6.27
N ILE A 109 -15.90 -3.23 -5.12
CA ILE A 109 -16.80 -3.92 -4.19
C ILE A 109 -18.13 -4.27 -4.87
N GLU A 110 -18.70 -3.37 -5.67
CA GLU A 110 -19.97 -3.61 -6.37
C GLU A 110 -19.85 -4.72 -7.42
N THR A 111 -18.71 -4.81 -8.11
CA THR A 111 -18.50 -5.76 -9.21
C THR A 111 -17.96 -7.12 -8.76
N THR A 112 -17.51 -7.24 -7.51
CA THR A 112 -16.92 -8.49 -6.98
C THR A 112 -17.67 -9.07 -5.77
N ARG A 113 -18.92 -8.65 -5.57
CA ARG A 113 -19.83 -9.19 -4.54
C ARG A 113 -20.34 -10.58 -4.87
#